data_AF-A0ABD2QF82-F1
#
_entry.id   AF-A0ABD2QF82-F1
#
_cell.length_a   1.000
_cell.length_b   1.000
_cell.length_c   1.000
_cell.angle_alpha   90.00
_cell.angle_beta   90.00
_cell.angle_gamma   90.00
#
_symmetry.space_group_name_H-M   'P 1'
#
loop_
_entity.id
_entity.type
_entity.pdbx_description
1 polymer ?
#
loop_
_entity_poly.entity_id
_entity_poly.type
_entity_poly.pdbx_seq_one_letter_code
_entity_poly.pdbx_strand_id
1 'polypeptide(L)' 'MCGPGEVDQELEPETAEECSKYGPVRSCMIYEMPDAVDEETVRIFIEFADTDAALEASYNYSVE' A
#
# COMPACT_ATOMS: atom_id res chain seq x y z
N MET A 1 12.17 2.08 -7.47
CA MET A 1 11.66 1.76 -6.12
C MET A 1 12.33 2.73 -5.13
N CYS A 2 11.60 3.23 -4.13
CA CYS A 2 12.13 4.21 -3.16
C CYS A 2 13.17 3.57 -2.24
N GLY A 3 14.25 4.29 -1.92
CA GLY A 3 15.21 3.87 -0.90
C GLY A 3 14.62 4.00 0.52
N PRO A 4 15.24 3.37 1.52
CA PRO A 4 14.84 3.52 2.91
C PRO A 4 15.01 4.98 3.36
N GLY A 5 13.95 5.59 3.89
CA GLY A 5 13.87 7.01 4.26
C GLY A 5 13.46 7.96 3.13
N GLU A 6 13.18 7.44 1.92
CA GLU A 6 12.69 8.22 0.77
C GLU A 6 11.18 8.04 0.53
N VAL A 7 10.47 7.40 1.47
CA VAL A 7 9.01 7.29 1.40
C VAL A 7 8.38 8.67 1.53
N ASP A 8 7.70 9.09 0.47
CA ASP A 8 6.96 10.36 0.46
C ASP A 8 5.75 10.29 1.40
N GLN A 9 5.46 11.40 2.08
CA GLN A 9 4.25 11.59 2.86
C GLN A 9 2.98 11.54 2.00
N GLU A 10 3.08 11.77 0.69
CA GLU A 10 1.97 11.63 -0.26
C GLU A 10 1.68 10.16 -0.64
N LEU A 11 2.60 9.22 -0.38
CA LEU A 11 2.40 7.82 -0.78
C LEU A 11 1.20 7.17 -0.07
N GLU A 12 0.96 7.49 1.20
CA GLU A 12 -0.16 6.94 1.96
C GLU A 12 -1.51 7.42 1.42
N PRO A 13 -1.77 8.74 1.28
CA PRO A 13 -3.03 9.22 0.73
C PRO A 13 -3.22 8.82 -0.74
N GLU A 14 -2.17 8.84 -1.57
CA GLU A 14 -2.27 8.40 -2.98
C GLU A 14 -2.66 6.92 -3.09
N THR A 15 -2.02 6.06 -2.30
CA THR A 15 -2.33 4.62 -2.30
C THR A 15 -3.74 4.36 -1.78
N ALA A 16 -4.17 5.07 -0.73
CA ALA A 16 -5.53 4.97 -0.20
C ALA A 16 -6.59 5.42 -1.22
N GLU A 17 -6.34 6.53 -1.94
CA GLU A 17 -7.22 7.03 -2.99
C GLU A 17 -7.29 6.05 -4.16
N GLU A 18 -6.14 5.56 -4.64
CA GLU A 18 -6.08 4.59 -5.73
C GLU A 18 -6.81 3.29 -5.40
N CYS A 19 -6.68 2.78 -4.17
CA CYS A 19 -7.36 1.58 -3.74
C CYS A 19 -8.86 1.78 -3.48
N SER A 20 -9.31 3.03 -3.27
CA SER A 20 -10.74 3.33 -3.08
C SER A 20 -11.60 3.00 -4.31
N LYS A 21 -10.99 2.76 -5.48
CA LYS A 21 -11.68 2.27 -6.69
C LYS A 21 -12.24 0.84 -6.56
N TYR A 22 -11.67 0.03 -5.68
CA TYR A 22 -12.11 -1.35 -5.42
C TYR A 22 -13.16 -1.42 -4.30
N GLY A 23 -13.19 -0.43 -3.42
CA GLY A 23 -14.14 -0.33 -2.32
C GLY A 23 -13.67 0.62 -1.22
N PRO A 24 -14.51 0.90 -0.22
CA PRO A 24 -14.18 1.83 0.86
C PRO A 24 -12.97 1.35 1.68
N VAL A 25 -11.89 2.15 1.66
CA VAL A 25 -10.69 1.96 2.47
C VAL A 25 -10.91 2.50 3.88
N ARG A 26 -10.62 1.69 4.89
CA ARG A 26 -10.65 2.07 6.31
C ARG A 26 -9.33 2.63 6.80
N SER A 27 -8.22 2.03 6.37
CA SER A 27 -6.89 2.42 6.79
C SER A 27 -5.88 2.04 5.72
N CYS A 28 -4.88 2.91 5.52
CA CYS A 28 -3.66 2.63 4.77
C CYS A 28 -2.49 2.85 5.73
N MET A 29 -1.52 1.95 5.74
CA MET A 29 -0.34 2.04 6.60
C MET A 29 0.89 1.70 5.79
N ILE A 30 1.88 2.59 5.84
CA ILE A 30 3.20 2.35 5.26
C ILE A 30 4.17 1.94 6.36
N TYR A 31 4.90 0.86 6.13
CA TYR A 31 5.91 0.34 7.03
C TYR A 31 7.24 0.19 6.31
N GLU A 32 8.21 1.02 6.68
CA GLU A 32 9.58 0.92 6.20
C GLU A 32 10.34 -0.15 6.99
N MET A 33 11.01 -1.05 6.27
CA MET A 33 11.87 -2.09 6.83
C MET A 33 13.33 -1.60 6.86
N PRO A 34 13.86 -1.16 8.01
CA PRO A 34 15.18 -0.54 8.10
C PRO A 34 16.34 -1.50 7.80
N ASP A 35 16.10 -2.82 7.88
CA ASP A 35 17.12 -3.86 7.71
C ASP A 35 16.99 -4.61 6.36
N ALA A 36 16.16 -4.13 5.42
CA ALA A 36 15.95 -4.77 4.11
C ALA A 36 17.03 -4.37 3.09
N VAL A 37 17.42 -5.32 2.24
CA VAL A 37 18.54 -5.19 1.30
C VAL A 37 18.05 -4.66 -0.06
N ASP A 38 17.86 -3.34 -0.17
CA ASP A 38 17.30 -2.63 -1.35
C ASP A 38 15.94 -3.18 -1.87
N GLU A 39 15.29 -2.41 -2.76
CA GLU A 39 14.03 -2.63 -3.53
C GLU A 39 12.75 -3.09 -2.78
N GLU A 40 12.85 -3.83 -1.67
CA GLU A 40 11.77 -4.32 -0.80
C GLU A 40 11.74 -3.58 0.56
N THR A 41 12.14 -2.32 0.62
CA THR A 41 12.29 -1.58 1.89
C THR A 41 10.97 -1.05 2.45
N VAL A 42 9.86 -1.18 1.72
CA VAL A 42 8.57 -0.60 2.09
C VAL A 42 7.47 -1.63 1.96
N ARG A 43 6.64 -1.77 2.99
CA ARG A 43 5.40 -2.55 2.97
C ARG A 43 4.21 -1.62 3.11
N ILE A 44 3.24 -1.78 2.22
CA ILE A 44 1.99 -1.02 2.27
C ILE A 44 0.87 -1.98 2.66
N PHE A 45 0.11 -1.61 3.69
CA PHE A 45 -1.04 -2.37 4.19
C PHE A 45 -2.30 -1.55 3.97
N ILE A 46 -3.32 -2.18 3.40
CA ILE A 46 -4.60 -1.53 3.13
C ILE A 46 -5.72 -2.37 3.76
N GLU A 47 -6.47 -1.76 4.66
CA GLU A 47 -7.68 -2.33 5.24
C GLU A 47 -8.89 -1.82 4.47
N PHE A 48 -9.63 -2.72 3.82
CA PHE A 48 -10.93 -2.42 3.23
C PHE A 48 -12.06 -2.69 4.22
N ALA A 49 -13.18 -1.99 4.06
CA ALA A 49 -14.37 -2.26 4.87
C ALA A 49 -15.07 -3.58 4.48
N ASP A 50 -14.81 -4.08 3.27
CA ASP A 50 -15.41 -5.29 2.70
C ASP A 50 -14.33 -6.25 2.18
N THR A 51 -14.52 -7.55 2.40
CA THR A 51 -13.59 -8.59 1.98
C THR A 51 -13.56 -8.81 0.47
N ASP A 52 -14.68 -8.58 -0.23
CA ASP A 52 -14.72 -8.69 -1.69
C ASP A 52 -13.89 -7.59 -2.35
N ALA A 53 -13.90 -6.37 -1.78
CA ALA A 53 -13.04 -5.27 -2.22
C ALA A 53 -11.55 -5.59 -2.00
N ALA A 54 -11.20 -6.19 -0.86
CA ALA A 54 -9.84 -6.63 -0.59
C ALA A 54 -9.37 -7.73 -1.56
N LEU A 55 -10.27 -8.66 -1.89
CA LEU A 55 -10.00 -9.72 -2.85
C LEU A 55 -9.76 -9.14 -4.26
N GLU A 56 -10.65 -8.25 -4.71
CA GLU A 56 -10.54 -7.60 -6.03
C GLU A 56 -9.27 -6.75 -6.14
N ALA A 57 -8.95 -5.97 -5.11
CA ALA A 57 -7.70 -5.21 -5.03
C ALA A 57 -6.48 -6.14 -5.08
N SER A 58 -6.49 -7.26 -4.36
CA SER A 58 -5.38 -8.22 -4.37
C SER A 58 -5.13 -8.86 -5.73
N TYR A 59 -6.15 -9.01 -6.59
CA TYR A 59 -5.97 -9.55 -7.94
C TYR A 59 -5.50 -8.51 -8.95
N ASN A 60 -5.94 -7.26 -8.77
CA ASN A 60 -5.76 -6.20 -9.76
C ASN A 60 -4.63 -5.22 -9.39
N TYR A 61 -4.09 -5.32 -8.18
CA TYR A 61 -3.07 -4.44 -7.63
C TYR A 61 -1.91 -5.30 -7.08
N SER A 62 -1.22 -6.00 -7.98
CA SER A 62 0.09 -6.58 -7.68
C SER A 62 1.15 -5.57 -8.06
N VAL A 63 1.82 -4.99 -7.06
CA VAL A 63 3.03 -4.21 -7.27
C VAL A 63 4.16 -5.24 -7.40
N GLU A 64 4.63 -5.48 -8.63
CA GLU A 64 5.91 -6.18 -8.88
C GLU A 64 7.10 -5.27 -8.55
#